data_AF-A0A5C6AFJ2-F1
#
_entry.id   AF-A0A5C6AFJ2-F1
#
_cell.length_a   1.000
_cell.length_b   1.000
_cell.length_c   1.000
_cell.angle_alpha   90.00
_cell.angle_beta   90.00
_cell.angle_gamma   90.00
#
_symmetry.space_group_name_H-M   'P 1'
#
loop_
_entity.id
_entity.type
_entity.pdbx_description
1 polymer ?
#
loop_
_entity_poly.entity_id
_entity_poly.type
_entity_poly.pdbx_seq_one_letter_code
_entity_poly.pdbx_strand_id
1 'polypeptide(L)'
;MSYDLWFWRQTRPSALSPDAICQQLAEDKLIDGIALLPIDEIKAAIVAEFPDIVDGLTSMTWEGNGSYFEVSWSVTATQVSMTCGYKLLKNPEPLNQMIDVMAGFGCALYDPQTGERYTQSDTPKPSGDT
;
A
#
# COMPACT_ATOMS: atom_id res chain seq x y z
N MET A 1 -7.28 18.75 -1.30
CA MET A 1 -6.68 17.85 -2.31
C MET A 1 -6.06 16.69 -1.57
N SER A 2 -6.15 15.49 -2.12
CA SER A 2 -5.60 14.24 -1.58
C SER A 2 -4.53 13.68 -2.53
N TYR A 3 -3.65 12.83 -2.02
CA TYR A 3 -2.56 12.20 -2.74
C TYR A 3 -2.66 10.68 -2.58
N ASP A 4 -2.66 9.96 -3.69
CA ASP A 4 -2.92 8.52 -3.73
C ASP A 4 -1.62 7.75 -3.97
N LEU A 5 -1.41 6.67 -3.23
CA LEU A 5 -0.28 5.78 -3.34
C LEU A 5 -0.81 4.34 -3.46
N TRP A 6 -0.20 3.54 -4.33
CA TRP A 6 -0.65 2.18 -4.62
C TRP A 6 0.45 1.18 -4.32
N PHE A 7 0.08 0.05 -3.74
CA PHE A 7 1.01 -0.99 -3.32
C PHE A 7 0.54 -2.33 -3.88
N TRP A 8 1.42 -3.00 -4.62
CA TRP A 8 1.19 -4.38 -5.07
C TRP A 8 2.51 -5.13 -5.17
N ARG A 9 2.43 -6.45 -5.12
CA ARG A 9 3.57 -7.36 -5.30
C ARG A 9 3.48 -8.10 -6.62
N GLN A 10 4.53 -7.98 -7.42
CA GLN A 10 4.73 -8.80 -8.61
C GLN A 10 5.51 -10.07 -8.25
N THR A 11 4.98 -11.22 -8.65
CA THR A 11 5.67 -12.52 -8.54
C THR A 11 6.55 -12.81 -9.75
N ARG A 12 6.32 -12.09 -10.85
CA ARG A 12 7.14 -12.11 -12.06
C ARG A 12 7.07 -10.78 -12.81
N PRO A 13 8.04 -10.49 -13.69
CA PRO A 13 7.96 -9.33 -14.58
C PRO A 13 6.66 -9.36 -15.39
N SER A 14 6.01 -8.20 -15.50
CA SER A 14 4.82 -8.01 -16.34
C SER A 14 5.20 -7.28 -17.62
N ALA A 15 4.52 -7.60 -18.72
CA ALA A 15 4.64 -6.85 -19.97
C ALA A 15 3.83 -5.54 -19.95
N LEU A 16 2.94 -5.38 -18.98
CA LEU A 16 2.15 -4.17 -18.78
C LEU A 16 3.00 -3.08 -18.12
N SER A 17 2.76 -1.82 -18.49
CA SER A 17 3.31 -0.68 -17.75
C SER A 17 2.72 -0.60 -16.34
N PRO A 18 3.42 0.01 -15.38
CA PRO A 18 2.89 0.22 -14.03
C PRO A 18 1.54 0.95 -14.00
N ASP A 19 1.36 1.94 -14.88
CA ASP A 19 0.07 2.65 -15.04
C ASP A 19 -1.06 1.71 -15.51
N ALA A 20 -0.80 0.87 -16.51
CA ALA A 20 -1.78 -0.09 -17.00
C ALA A 20 -2.13 -1.17 -15.95
N ILE A 21 -1.15 -1.56 -15.12
CA ILE A 21 -1.38 -2.44 -13.97
C ILE A 21 -2.27 -1.73 -12.96
N CYS A 22 -1.93 -0.50 -12.57
CA CYS A 22 -2.70 0.30 -11.61
C CYS A 22 -4.16 0.45 -12.05
N GLN A 23 -4.41 0.78 -13.32
CA GLN A 23 -5.77 0.91 -13.87
C GLN A 23 -6.56 -0.40 -13.78
N GLN A 24 -5.93 -1.54 -14.11
CA GLN A 24 -6.59 -2.84 -14.01
C GLN A 24 -6.86 -3.25 -12.56
N LEU A 25 -5.93 -2.98 -11.64
CA LEU A 25 -6.12 -3.23 -10.21
C LEU A 25 -7.22 -2.34 -9.61
N ALA A 26 -7.35 -1.10 -10.08
CA ALA A 26 -8.44 -0.19 -9.70
C ALA A 26 -9.82 -0.68 -10.13
N GLU A 27 -9.88 -1.51 -11.18
CA GLU A 27 -11.10 -2.18 -11.64
C GLU A 27 -11.29 -3.58 -11.04
N ASP A 28 -10.55 -3.91 -9.97
CA ASP A 28 -10.54 -5.23 -9.33
C ASP A 28 -10.23 -6.40 -10.29
N LYS A 29 -9.49 -6.14 -11.39
CA LYS A 29 -9.11 -7.19 -12.34
C LYS A 29 -7.92 -7.98 -11.81
N LEU A 30 -8.02 -9.30 -11.92
CA LEU A 30 -6.89 -10.19 -11.69
C LEU A 30 -5.89 -10.07 -12.85
N ILE A 31 -4.63 -9.82 -12.49
CA ILE A 31 -3.54 -9.68 -13.44
C ILE A 31 -2.56 -10.81 -13.20
N ASP A 32 -2.21 -11.51 -14.27
CA ASP A 32 -1.23 -12.58 -14.20
C ASP A 32 0.14 -12.04 -13.74
N GLY A 33 0.73 -12.69 -12.73
CA GLY A 33 1.97 -12.24 -12.11
C GLY A 33 1.82 -11.22 -10.97
N ILE A 34 0.60 -10.85 -10.58
CA ILE A 34 0.33 -10.11 -9.33
C ILE A 34 -0.04 -11.09 -8.22
N ALA A 35 0.57 -10.94 -7.05
CA ALA A 35 0.29 -11.77 -5.89
C ALA A 35 -1.03 -11.37 -5.21
N LEU A 36 -1.69 -12.36 -4.61
CA LEU A 36 -2.62 -12.11 -3.53
C LEU A 36 -1.85 -11.65 -2.29
N LEU A 37 -2.43 -10.69 -1.58
CA LEU A 37 -1.89 -10.06 -0.39
C LEU A 37 -2.60 -10.62 0.85
N PRO A 38 -1.86 -10.91 1.94
CA PRO A 38 -2.44 -11.33 3.19
C PRO A 38 -3.03 -10.12 3.92
N ILE A 39 -4.23 -9.68 3.53
CA ILE A 39 -4.82 -8.41 4.02
C ILE A 39 -4.93 -8.37 5.55
N ASP A 40 -5.28 -9.47 6.20
CA ASP A 40 -5.39 -9.51 7.67
C ASP A 40 -4.04 -9.29 8.36
N GLU A 41 -2.95 -9.85 7.81
CA GLU A 41 -1.60 -9.63 8.33
C GLU A 41 -1.12 -8.21 8.06
N ILE A 42 -1.45 -7.65 6.90
CA ILE A 42 -1.15 -6.25 6.55
C ILE A 42 -1.87 -5.31 7.53
N LYS A 43 -3.16 -5.54 7.78
CA LYS A 43 -3.93 -4.77 8.76
C LYS A 43 -3.28 -4.82 10.14
N ALA A 44 -2.90 -6.01 10.61
CA ALA A 44 -2.23 -6.18 11.90
C ALA A 44 -0.91 -5.41 11.98
N ALA A 45 -0.10 -5.43 10.90
CA ALA A 45 1.14 -4.68 10.82
C ALA A 45 0.90 -3.15 10.81
N ILE A 46 -0.13 -2.68 10.11
CA ILE A 46 -0.52 -1.26 10.11
C ILE A 46 -0.96 -0.82 11.51
N VAL A 47 -1.78 -1.62 12.21
CA VAL A 47 -2.19 -1.31 13.60
C VAL A 47 -0.98 -1.25 14.54
N ALA A 48 0.02 -2.11 14.34
CA ALA A 48 1.24 -2.10 15.15
C ALA A 48 2.05 -0.81 14.98
N GLU A 49 2.15 -0.27 13.76
CA GLU A 49 2.85 0.98 13.47
C GLU A 49 2.00 2.24 13.78
N PHE A 50 0.69 2.14 13.68
CA PHE A 50 -0.26 3.23 13.90
C PHE A 50 -1.34 2.82 14.93
N PRO A 51 -1.03 2.79 16.23
CA PRO A 51 -1.95 2.28 17.26
C PRO A 51 -3.29 3.02 17.36
N ASP A 52 -3.32 4.30 16.97
CA ASP A 52 -4.52 5.15 16.99
C ASP A 52 -5.35 5.06 15.68
N ILE A 53 -4.97 4.18 14.74
CA ILE A 53 -5.72 4.00 13.49
C ILE A 53 -7.10 3.38 13.77
N VAL A 54 -8.12 3.89 13.08
CA VAL A 54 -9.48 3.37 13.18
C VAL A 54 -9.69 2.35 12.06
N ASP A 55 -9.92 1.08 12.43
CA ASP A 55 -10.26 0.01 11.49
C ASP A 55 -11.76 0.02 11.16
N GLY A 56 -12.09 0.28 9.89
CA GLY A 56 -13.43 0.23 9.34
C GLY A 56 -13.67 -1.05 8.54
N LEU A 57 -14.85 -1.15 7.92
CA LEU A 57 -15.23 -2.35 7.15
C LEU A 57 -14.38 -2.56 5.90
N THR A 58 -14.06 -1.47 5.20
CA THR A 58 -13.41 -1.49 3.87
C THR A 58 -12.14 -0.64 3.81
N SER A 59 -11.84 0.09 4.88
CA SER A 59 -10.67 0.95 4.99
C SER A 59 -10.25 1.12 6.44
N MET A 60 -9.01 1.57 6.64
CA MET A 60 -8.48 2.01 7.91
C MET A 60 -8.09 3.48 7.81
N THR A 61 -8.48 4.29 8.77
CA THR A 61 -8.23 5.74 8.73
C THR A 61 -7.42 6.17 9.94
N TRP A 62 -6.30 6.85 9.68
CA TRP A 62 -5.46 7.44 10.71
C TRP A 62 -5.49 8.95 10.60
N GLU A 63 -5.66 9.63 11.74
CA GLU A 63 -5.53 11.07 11.86
C GLU A 63 -4.38 11.42 12.81
N GLY A 64 -3.50 12.31 12.38
CA GLY A 64 -2.35 12.71 13.16
C GLY A 64 -1.50 13.76 12.43
N ASN A 65 -0.60 14.41 13.17
CA ASN A 65 0.28 15.45 12.63
C ASN A 65 -0.47 16.58 11.86
N GLY A 66 -1.72 16.86 12.24
CA GLY A 66 -2.56 17.87 11.60
C GLY A 66 -3.06 17.49 10.20
N SER A 67 -3.05 16.19 9.87
CA SER A 67 -3.48 15.60 8.60
C SER A 67 -4.07 14.20 8.84
N TYR A 68 -4.30 13.46 7.76
CA TYR A 68 -4.84 12.10 7.79
C TYR A 68 -4.32 11.26 6.61
N PHE A 69 -4.45 9.95 6.74
CA PHE A 69 -4.47 9.02 5.61
C PHE A 69 -5.57 7.98 5.79
N GLU A 70 -6.06 7.46 4.67
CA GLU A 70 -6.96 6.31 4.60
C GLU A 70 -6.27 5.22 3.79
N VAL A 71 -6.26 3.99 4.30
CA VAL A 71 -5.77 2.80 3.61
C VAL A 71 -6.94 1.91 3.26
N SER A 72 -7.02 1.46 2.03
CA SER A 72 -8.04 0.55 1.51
C SER A 72 -7.38 -0.57 0.71
N TRP A 73 -8.13 -1.65 0.46
CA TRP A 73 -7.66 -2.82 -0.27
C TRP A 73 -8.67 -3.24 -1.33
N SER A 74 -8.18 -3.84 -2.42
CA SER A 74 -9.07 -4.38 -3.45
C SER A 74 -9.88 -5.58 -2.94
N VAL A 75 -11.05 -5.80 -3.54
CA VAL A 75 -11.88 -6.98 -3.24
C VAL A 75 -11.15 -8.27 -3.59
N THR A 76 -10.29 -8.20 -4.62
CA THR A 76 -9.45 -9.32 -5.03
C THR A 76 -8.21 -9.52 -4.16
N ALA A 77 -7.97 -8.69 -3.14
CA ALA A 77 -6.79 -8.73 -2.29
C ALA A 77 -5.47 -8.70 -3.08
N THR A 78 -5.43 -7.98 -4.20
CA THR A 78 -4.25 -7.87 -5.08
C THR A 78 -3.48 -6.58 -4.90
N GLN A 79 -4.10 -5.58 -4.25
CA GLN A 79 -3.53 -4.26 -4.07
C GLN A 79 -3.98 -3.64 -2.75
N VAL A 80 -3.16 -2.74 -2.24
CA VAL A 80 -3.50 -1.81 -1.16
C VAL A 80 -3.28 -0.40 -1.66
N SER A 81 -4.27 0.47 -1.48
CA SER A 81 -4.21 1.88 -1.85
C SER A 81 -4.25 2.74 -0.60
N MET A 82 -3.49 3.83 -0.61
CA MET A 82 -3.50 4.82 0.47
C MET A 82 -3.80 6.20 -0.12
N THR A 83 -4.80 6.87 0.43
CA THR A 83 -5.14 8.25 0.11
C THR A 83 -4.79 9.13 1.31
N CYS A 84 -3.90 10.12 1.12
CA CYS A 84 -3.40 10.96 2.20
C CYS A 84 -3.56 12.46 1.93
N GLY A 85 -3.65 13.24 3.01
CA GLY A 85 -3.67 14.70 2.91
C GLY A 85 -2.29 15.27 2.56
N TYR A 86 -2.22 16.28 1.69
CA TYR A 86 -0.95 16.90 1.24
C TYR A 86 -0.04 17.40 2.36
N LYS A 87 -0.57 17.66 3.55
CA LYS A 87 0.25 18.04 4.71
C LYS A 87 1.19 16.91 5.13
N LEU A 88 0.83 15.64 4.93
CA LEU A 88 1.73 14.49 5.15
C LEU A 88 2.88 14.46 4.14
N LEU A 89 2.73 15.02 2.94
CA LEU A 89 3.88 15.14 2.02
C LEU A 89 4.99 16.06 2.57
N LYS A 90 4.65 16.95 3.51
CA LYS A 90 5.63 17.83 4.18
C LYS A 90 6.22 17.21 5.45
N ASN A 91 5.59 16.16 5.96
CA ASN A 91 6.09 15.37 7.08
C ASN A 91 6.04 13.89 6.69
N PRO A 92 7.05 13.38 5.98
CA PRO A 92 6.97 12.09 5.30
C PRO A 92 7.09 10.89 6.24
N GLU A 93 7.31 11.08 7.54
CA GLU A 93 7.52 9.98 8.49
C GLU A 93 6.37 8.95 8.48
N PRO A 94 5.08 9.33 8.59
CA PRO A 94 3.97 8.37 8.47
C PRO A 94 3.91 7.68 7.10
N LEU A 95 4.28 8.39 6.02
CA LEU A 95 4.29 7.81 4.68
C LEU A 95 5.41 6.77 4.54
N ASN A 96 6.60 7.07 5.09
CA ASN A 96 7.74 6.15 5.10
C ASN A 96 7.45 4.91 5.95
N GLN A 97 6.82 5.06 7.12
CA GLN A 97 6.39 3.93 7.95
C GLN A 97 5.41 3.02 7.18
N MET A 98 4.43 3.60 6.48
CA MET A 98 3.52 2.82 5.63
C MET A 98 4.26 2.11 4.48
N ILE A 99 5.21 2.80 3.82
CA ILE A 99 6.05 2.20 2.78
C ILE A 99 6.84 1.01 3.33
N ASP A 100 7.42 1.14 4.54
CA ASP A 100 8.19 0.09 5.20
C ASP A 100 7.32 -1.11 5.58
N VAL A 101 6.09 -0.89 6.05
CA VAL A 101 5.10 -1.95 6.28
C VAL A 101 4.85 -2.72 4.99
N MET A 102 4.47 -2.02 3.92
CA MET A 102 4.12 -2.65 2.64
C MET A 102 5.32 -3.35 1.99
N ALA A 103 6.53 -2.78 2.12
CA ALA A 103 7.77 -3.40 1.68
C ALA A 103 8.06 -4.71 2.43
N GLY A 104 7.68 -4.80 3.71
CA GLY A 104 7.76 -6.04 4.51
C GLY A 104 6.97 -7.20 3.90
N PHE A 105 5.87 -6.92 3.20
CA PHE A 105 5.06 -7.89 2.46
C PHE A 105 5.54 -8.12 1.01
N GLY A 106 6.63 -7.47 0.61
CA GLY A 106 7.17 -7.50 -0.75
C GLY A 106 6.37 -6.66 -1.74
N CYS A 107 5.53 -5.72 -1.27
CA CYS A 107 4.85 -4.78 -2.16
C CYS A 107 5.80 -3.64 -2.52
N ALA A 108 5.81 -3.25 -3.80
CA ALA A 108 6.44 -1.99 -4.22
C ALA A 108 5.41 -0.88 -4.29
N LEU A 109 5.88 0.34 -4.01
CA LEU A 109 5.10 1.56 -4.14
C LEU A 109 4.98 1.98 -5.60
N TYR A 110 3.80 2.44 -5.98
CA TYR A 110 3.53 3.18 -7.20
C TYR A 110 2.87 4.51 -6.88
N ASP A 111 3.38 5.56 -7.48
CA ASP A 111 2.89 6.92 -7.38
C ASP A 111 2.19 7.29 -8.71
N PRO A 112 0.85 7.26 -8.78
CA PRO A 112 0.11 7.57 -9.99
C PRO A 112 0.19 9.06 -10.41
N GLN A 113 0.55 9.97 -9.50
CA GLN A 113 0.66 11.40 -9.83
C GLN A 113 1.94 11.70 -10.63
N THR A 114 2.99 10.91 -10.40
CA THR A 114 4.28 11.01 -11.10
C THR A 114 4.49 9.91 -12.15
N GLY A 115 3.68 8.84 -12.09
CA GLY A 115 3.86 7.64 -12.90
C GLY A 115 5.03 6.76 -12.45
N GLU A 116 5.59 7.03 -11.27
CA GLU A 116 6.81 6.37 -10.79
C GLU A 116 6.48 5.08 -10.05
N ARG A 117 7.13 3.99 -10.46
CA ARG A 117 7.10 2.69 -9.79
C ARG A 117 8.44 2.47 -9.10
N TYR A 118 8.41 2.33 -7.78
CA TYR A 118 9.60 2.09 -6.98
C TYR A 118 10.00 0.61 -7.01
N THR A 119 11.25 0.34 -6.65
CA THR A 119 11.80 -1.02 -6.67
C THR A 119 11.11 -1.90 -5.61
N GLN A 120 10.78 -3.13 -6.00
CA GLN A 120 10.22 -4.11 -5.10
C GLN A 120 11.32 -4.72 -4.23
N SER A 121 11.08 -4.90 -2.94
CA SER A 121 12.03 -5.62 -2.08
C SER A 121 11.99 -7.12 -2.39
N ASP A 122 13.16 -7.69 -2.69
CA ASP A 122 13.32 -9.13 -2.98
C ASP A 122 13.28 -10.01 -1.72
N THR A 123 13.28 -9.41 -0.53
CA THR A 123 13.32 -10.11 0.76
C THR A 123 12.12 -9.70 1.61
N PRO A 124 11.09 -10.55 1.76
CA PRO A 124 10.07 -10.34 2.78
C PRO A 124 10.76 -10.23 4.14
N LYS A 125 10.37 -9.27 4.99
CA LYS A 125 10.88 -9.24 6.37
C LYS A 125 10.48 -10.58 7.00
N PRO A 126 11.42 -11.35 7.59
CA PRO A 126 11.05 -12.55 8.31
C PRO A 126 10.07 -12.15 9.40
N SER A 127 8.89 -12.78 9.40
CA SER A 127 7.94 -12.73 10.51
C SER A 127 8.74 -12.98 11.78
N GLY A 128 8.81 -11.98 12.67
CA GLY A 128 9.55 -12.08 13.92
C GLY A 128 8.98 -13.24 14.73
N ASP A 129 9.73 -14.33 14.79
CA ASP A 129 9.47 -15.45 15.68
C ASP A 129 10.07 -15.08 17.04
N THR A 130 9.27 -14.51 17.94
CA THR A 130 9.45 -14.62 19.40
C THR A 130 8.18 -14.28 20.16
#